data_AF-A0A357YHD4-F1
#
_entry.id   AF-A0A357YHD4-F1
#
_cell.length_a   1.000
_cell.length_b   1.000
_cell.length_c   1.000
_cell.angle_alpha   90.00
_cell.angle_beta   90.00
_cell.angle_gamma   90.00
#
_symmetry.space_group_name_H-M   'P 1'
#
loop_
_entity.id
_entity.type
_entity.pdbx_description
1 polymer ?
#
loop_
_entity_poly.entity_id
_entity_poly.type
_entity_poly.pdbx_seq_one_letter_code
_entity_poly.pdbx_strand_id
1 'polypeptide(L)'
;VKDYAMAIQDRGQGSQYNQLSGRDMTAFFRDGEIYNVLVEGNAESLYYLVEEDSTIIGLNKTESPYLSMDIENEKIKRLKLWPATTAVTTPLPQLLPGQDRLERFVWLDYLRPISPSDIFRSNIKKSEDAEEQPQRRFEREDITL
;
A
#
# COMPACT_ATOMS: atom_id res chain seq x y z
N VAL A 1 -1.88 4.79 18.97
CA VAL A 1 -1.78 4.00 17.73
C VAL A 1 -1.64 5.00 16.60
N LYS A 2 -0.61 4.88 15.75
CA LYS A 2 -0.55 5.68 14.52
C LYS A 2 -1.16 4.82 13.44
N ASP A 3 -2.39 5.13 13.07
CA ASP A 3 -3.08 4.44 11.98
C ASP A 3 -2.47 4.95 10.67
N TYR A 4 -2.03 4.02 9.82
CA TYR A 4 -1.55 4.32 8.47
C TYR A 4 -2.58 3.78 7.48
N ALA A 5 -2.86 4.55 6.44
CA ALA A 5 -3.68 4.10 5.33
C ALA A 5 -2.80 3.37 4.29
N MET A 6 -3.33 2.30 3.71
CA MET A 6 -2.65 1.54 2.67
C MET A 6 -3.59 1.21 1.52
N ALA A 7 -3.10 1.39 0.30
CA ALA A 7 -3.72 0.94 -0.93
C ALA A 7 -2.80 -0.08 -1.60
N ILE A 8 -3.40 -1.18 -2.06
CA ILE A 8 -2.70 -2.30 -2.68
C ILE A 8 -3.44 -2.67 -3.96
N GLN A 9 -2.71 -2.76 -5.06
CA GLN A 9 -3.20 -3.24 -6.35
C GLN A 9 -2.41 -4.48 -6.75
N ASP A 10 -3.10 -5.60 -6.92
CA ASP A 10 -2.55 -6.80 -7.57
C ASP A 10 -2.38 -6.54 -9.07
N ARG A 11 -1.20 -6.85 -9.61
CA ARG A 11 -0.90 -6.74 -11.04
C ARG A 11 -1.39 -7.95 -11.85
N GLY A 12 -1.83 -9.02 -11.19
CA GLY A 12 -2.25 -10.27 -11.84
C GLY A 12 -1.08 -11.11 -12.41
N GLN A 13 0.17 -10.74 -12.12
CA GLN A 13 1.37 -11.45 -12.56
C GLN A 13 2.13 -12.00 -11.34
N GLY A 14 1.77 -13.22 -10.93
CA GLY A 14 2.30 -13.81 -9.71
C GLY A 14 1.96 -12.98 -8.46
N SER A 15 2.80 -13.01 -7.44
CA SER A 15 2.63 -12.23 -6.21
C SER A 15 3.23 -10.83 -6.32
N GLN A 16 2.84 -10.06 -7.35
CA GLN A 16 3.34 -8.71 -7.59
C GLN A 16 2.28 -7.65 -7.30
N TYR A 17 2.59 -6.74 -6.38
CA TYR A 17 1.65 -5.72 -5.92
C TYR A 17 2.24 -4.32 -6.04
N ASN A 18 1.49 -3.42 -6.66
CA ASN A 18 1.72 -1.99 -6.50
C ASN A 18 1.14 -1.55 -5.15
N GLN A 19 1.89 -0.75 -4.41
CA GLN A 19 1.58 -0.39 -3.03
C GLN A 19 1.75 1.10 -2.81
N LEU A 20 0.83 1.67 -2.06
CA LEU A 20 0.87 3.07 -1.63
C LEU A 20 0.46 3.12 -0.16
N SER A 21 1.25 3.80 0.66
CA SER A 21 1.03 3.92 2.09
C SER A 21 1.28 5.36 2.53
N GLY A 22 0.64 5.78 3.61
CA GLY A 22 0.89 7.06 4.26
C GLY A 22 0.06 7.20 5.52
N ARG A 23 0.23 8.32 6.23
CA ARG A 23 -0.54 8.57 7.44
C ARG A 23 -2.02 8.78 7.08
N ASP A 24 -2.30 9.67 6.15
CA ASP A 24 -3.64 9.98 5.68
C ASP A 24 -3.74 9.75 4.17
N MET A 25 -4.80 9.08 3.71
CA MET A 25 -5.06 8.83 2.30
C MET A 25 -6.50 9.21 1.96
N THR A 26 -6.67 10.06 0.95
CA THR A 26 -7.96 10.50 0.44
C THR A 26 -8.09 10.09 -1.03
N ALA A 27 -9.10 9.30 -1.36
CA ALA A 27 -9.44 8.94 -2.73
C ALA A 27 -10.66 9.75 -3.21
N PHE A 28 -10.53 10.38 -4.38
CA PHE A 28 -11.58 11.18 -5.00
C PHE A 28 -12.22 10.42 -6.15
N PHE A 29 -13.55 10.39 -6.15
CA PHE A 29 -14.35 9.67 -7.11
C PHE A 29 -15.14 10.62 -8.01
N ARG A 30 -15.32 10.23 -9.27
CA ARG A 30 -16.22 10.87 -10.23
C ARG A 30 -16.83 9.78 -11.10
N ASP A 31 -18.14 9.80 -11.26
CA ASP A 31 -18.88 8.82 -12.07
C ASP A 31 -18.62 7.36 -11.67
N GLY A 32 -18.35 7.12 -10.38
CA GLY A 32 -18.04 5.79 -9.83
C GLY A 32 -16.57 5.38 -9.95
N GLU A 33 -15.73 6.18 -10.62
CA GLU A 33 -14.32 5.89 -10.85
C GLU A 33 -13.42 6.79 -10.00
N ILE A 34 -12.28 6.27 -9.56
CA ILE A 34 -11.26 7.08 -8.88
C ILE A 34 -10.53 7.92 -9.93
N TYR A 35 -10.49 9.23 -9.74
CA TYR A 35 -9.72 10.13 -10.62
C TYR A 35 -8.50 10.75 -9.93
N ASN A 36 -8.46 10.77 -8.59
CA ASN A 36 -7.30 11.26 -7.84
C ASN A 36 -7.16 10.52 -6.51
N VAL A 37 -5.91 10.30 -6.09
CA VAL A 37 -5.56 9.89 -4.73
C VAL A 37 -4.57 10.91 -4.18
N LEU A 38 -4.82 11.40 -2.97
CA LEU A 38 -3.92 12.26 -2.20
C LEU A 38 -3.46 11.50 -0.95
N VAL A 39 -2.16 11.48 -0.73
CA VAL A 39 -1.53 10.90 0.46
C VAL A 39 -0.75 11.99 1.17
N GLU A 40 -0.97 12.12 2.47
CA GLU A 40 -0.39 13.16 3.31
C GLU A 40 0.30 12.52 4.52
N GLY A 41 1.54 12.94 4.76
CA GLY A 41 2.37 12.45 5.86
C GLY A 41 3.04 11.12 5.53
N ASN A 42 4.36 11.18 5.29
CA ASN A 42 5.20 10.01 5.02
C ASN A 42 4.61 9.09 3.95
N ALA A 43 4.28 9.67 2.79
CA ALA A 43 3.82 8.90 1.65
C ALA A 43 4.96 8.01 1.15
N GLU A 44 4.71 6.71 1.14
CA GLU A 44 5.60 5.69 0.63
C GLU A 44 4.90 4.95 -0.52
N SER A 45 5.58 4.77 -1.63
CA SER A 45 5.06 3.99 -2.75
C SER A 45 6.07 2.95 -3.21
N LEU A 46 5.56 1.83 -3.70
CA LEU A 46 6.33 0.74 -4.28
C LEU A 46 5.61 0.27 -5.55
N TYR A 47 6.13 0.65 -6.72
CA TYR A 47 5.47 0.46 -8.01
C TYR A 47 6.37 -0.26 -9.00
N TYR A 48 5.81 -1.26 -9.69
CA TYR A 48 6.52 -1.89 -10.81
C TYR A 48 6.51 -0.95 -12.01
N LEU A 49 7.69 -0.64 -12.53
CA LEU A 49 7.84 0.10 -13.77
C LEU A 49 7.78 -0.88 -14.94
N VAL A 50 6.85 -0.64 -15.86
CA VAL A 50 6.50 -1.56 -16.95
C VAL A 50 6.47 -0.78 -18.26
N GLU A 51 7.14 -1.30 -19.28
CA GLU A 51 7.11 -0.77 -20.64
C GLU A 51 5.80 -1.14 -21.37
N GLU A 52 5.55 -0.52 -22.52
CA GLU A 52 4.35 -0.77 -23.34
C GLU A 52 4.22 -2.24 -23.78
N ASP A 53 5.36 -2.93 -23.96
CA ASP A 53 5.43 -4.34 -24.33
C ASP A 53 5.27 -5.32 -23.15
N SER A 54 4.91 -4.80 -21.97
CA SER A 54 4.81 -5.54 -20.69
C SER A 54 6.14 -5.97 -20.07
N THR A 55 7.29 -5.51 -20.58
CA THR A 55 8.58 -5.74 -19.94
C THR A 55 8.69 -4.98 -18.63
N ILE A 56 9.09 -5.67 -17.55
CA ILE A 56 9.31 -5.04 -16.24
C ILE A 56 10.74 -4.50 -16.17
N ILE A 57 10.85 -3.18 -15.98
CA ILE A 57 12.14 -2.48 -15.83
C ILE A 57 12.70 -2.71 -14.42
N GLY A 58 11.84 -2.63 -13.41
CA GLY A 58 12.21 -2.78 -12.01
C GLY A 58 11.11 -2.33 -11.06
N LEU A 59 11.45 -2.34 -9.78
CA LEU A 59 10.58 -1.89 -8.70
C LEU A 59 11.04 -0.51 -8.22
N ASN A 60 10.19 0.49 -8.37
CA ASN A 60 10.45 1.84 -7.93
C ASN A 60 9.86 2.06 -6.53
N LYS A 61 10.72 2.38 -5.56
CA LYS A 61 10.34 2.82 -4.23
C LYS A 61 10.44 4.34 -4.15
N THR A 62 9.37 5.02 -3.73
CA THR A 62 9.39 6.46 -3.50
C THR A 62 8.97 6.83 -2.10
N GLU A 63 9.57 7.86 -1.53
CA GLU A 63 9.22 8.41 -0.23
C GLU A 63 9.11 9.93 -0.33
N SER A 64 8.03 10.51 0.21
CA SER A 64 7.82 11.95 0.23
C SER A 64 6.80 12.36 1.31
N PRO A 65 6.83 13.60 1.84
CA PRO A 65 5.81 14.06 2.76
C PRO A 65 4.40 14.08 2.16
N TYR A 66 4.28 14.34 0.86
CA TYR A 66 3.00 14.36 0.14
C TYR A 66 3.13 13.64 -1.21
N LEU A 67 2.06 12.95 -1.61
CA LEU A 67 1.94 12.32 -2.92
C LEU A 67 0.53 12.55 -3.45
N SER A 68 0.40 13.00 -4.69
CA SER A 68 -0.89 13.01 -5.39
C SER A 68 -0.77 12.27 -6.72
N MET A 69 -1.74 11.40 -6.96
CA MET A 69 -1.82 10.52 -8.12
C MET A 69 -3.10 10.81 -8.88
N ASP A 70 -2.99 11.36 -10.07
CA ASP A 70 -4.11 11.50 -11.00
C ASP A 70 -4.26 10.20 -11.80
N ILE A 71 -5.50 9.69 -11.87
CA ILE A 71 -5.86 8.43 -12.51
C ILE A 71 -6.84 8.72 -13.65
N GLU A 72 -6.63 8.09 -14.80
CA GLU A 72 -7.49 8.18 -15.98
C GLU A 72 -7.48 6.84 -16.72
N ASN A 73 -8.66 6.34 -17.12
CA ASN A 73 -8.82 5.03 -17.76
C ASN A 73 -8.12 3.90 -16.97
N GLU A 74 -8.30 3.89 -15.66
CA GLU A 74 -7.69 2.93 -14.71
C GLU A 74 -6.15 2.93 -14.70
N LYS A 75 -5.51 3.93 -15.31
CA LYS A 75 -4.05 4.09 -15.38
C LYS A 75 -3.61 5.36 -14.68
N ILE A 76 -2.40 5.33 -14.13
CA ILE A 76 -1.77 6.51 -13.54
C ILE A 76 -1.43 7.48 -14.69
N LYS A 77 -2.07 8.64 -14.69
CA LYS A 77 -1.81 9.71 -15.65
C LYS A 77 -0.68 10.62 -15.19
N ARG A 78 -0.65 10.94 -13.89
CA ARG A 78 0.34 11.86 -13.32
C ARG A 78 0.59 11.56 -11.86
N LEU A 79 1.86 11.55 -11.49
CA LEU A 79 2.31 11.46 -10.10
C LEU A 79 3.00 12.77 -9.71
N LYS A 80 2.62 13.34 -8.57
CA LYS A 80 3.22 14.54 -7.98
C LYS A 80 3.69 14.20 -6.58
N LEU A 81 4.92 14.53 -6.25
CA LEU A 81 5.49 14.37 -4.91
C LEU A 81 6.15 15.67 -4.47
N TRP A 82 6.01 16.05 -3.20
CA TRP A 82 6.56 17.30 -2.68
C TRP A 82 6.66 17.30 -1.13
N PRO A 83 7.44 18.22 -0.54
CA PRO A 83 8.43 19.10 -1.18
C PRO A 83 9.77 18.42 -1.46
N ALA A 84 10.16 17.44 -0.64
CA ALA A 84 11.36 16.62 -0.83
C ALA A 84 10.96 15.18 -1.14
N THR A 85 11.63 14.57 -2.11
CA THR A 85 11.28 13.24 -2.60
C THR A 85 12.53 12.42 -2.79
N THR A 86 12.49 11.19 -2.31
CA THR A 86 13.48 10.15 -2.61
C THR A 86 12.82 9.14 -3.52
N ALA A 87 13.51 8.71 -4.58
CA ALA A 87 13.04 7.66 -5.47
C ALA A 87 14.21 6.74 -5.84
N VAL A 88 14.02 5.43 -5.67
CA VAL A 88 15.03 4.41 -5.98
C VAL A 88 14.37 3.33 -6.82
N THR A 89 14.93 3.04 -7.99
CA THR A 89 14.49 1.94 -8.84
C THR A 89 15.46 0.78 -8.72
N THR A 90 14.96 -0.36 -8.27
CA THR A 90 15.73 -1.60 -8.14
C THR A 90 15.34 -2.56 -9.26
N PRO A 91 16.28 -2.99 -10.13
CA PRO A 91 16.02 -4.06 -11.11
C PRO A 91 15.58 -5.35 -10.40
N LEU A 92 14.62 -6.09 -10.97
CA LEU A 92 14.09 -7.33 -10.37
C LEU A 92 15.18 -8.36 -10.00
N PRO A 93 16.22 -8.61 -10.82
CA PRO A 93 17.27 -9.56 -10.45
C PRO A 93 18.09 -9.15 -9.23
N GLN A 94 18.04 -7.88 -8.83
CA GLN A 94 18.77 -7.32 -7.69
C GLN A 94 17.88 -7.18 -6.44
N LEU A 95 16.58 -7.50 -6.56
CA LEU A 95 15.63 -7.33 -5.48
C LEU A 95 15.84 -8.43 -4.42
N LEU A 96 16.09 -8.01 -3.19
CA LEU A 96 16.25 -8.94 -2.08
C LEU A 96 14.88 -9.41 -1.57
N PRO A 97 14.78 -10.61 -0.96
CA PRO A 97 13.54 -11.07 -0.34
C PRO A 97 12.95 -10.03 0.63
N GLY A 98 11.65 -9.75 0.50
CA GLY A 98 10.93 -8.80 1.36
C GLY A 98 11.02 -7.32 0.91
N GLN A 99 11.90 -6.98 -0.04
CA GLN A 99 11.94 -5.62 -0.60
C GLN A 99 10.80 -5.33 -1.58
N ASP A 100 10.01 -6.34 -1.93
CA ASP A 100 8.83 -6.25 -2.76
C ASP A 100 7.56 -5.87 -1.97
N ARG A 101 7.68 -5.60 -0.67
CA ARG A 101 6.57 -5.23 0.24
C ARG A 101 6.95 -4.04 1.11
N LEU A 102 5.99 -3.16 1.37
CA LEU A 102 6.10 -2.15 2.44
C LEU A 102 5.87 -2.82 3.80
N GLU A 103 6.41 -2.22 4.87
CA GLU A 103 6.44 -2.77 6.24
C GLU A 103 5.07 -3.29 6.75
N ARG A 104 3.97 -2.65 6.34
CA ARG A 104 2.60 -2.94 6.80
C ARG A 104 1.74 -3.64 5.75
N PHE A 105 2.37 -4.23 4.74
CA PHE A 105 1.64 -4.93 3.69
C PHE A 105 0.86 -6.11 4.26
N VAL A 106 -0.46 -6.11 4.04
CA VAL A 106 -1.34 -7.26 4.30
C VAL A 106 -2.33 -7.38 3.16
N TRP A 107 -2.34 -8.52 2.46
CA TRP A 107 -3.23 -8.75 1.33
C TRP A 107 -4.53 -9.44 1.75
N LEU A 108 -5.55 -8.62 2.03
CA LEU A 108 -6.84 -9.08 2.56
C LEU A 108 -7.90 -9.31 1.47
N ASP A 109 -7.52 -9.78 0.28
CA ASP A 109 -8.45 -9.95 -0.85
C ASP A 109 -9.61 -10.92 -0.54
N TYR A 110 -9.36 -11.94 0.29
CA TYR A 110 -10.40 -12.87 0.73
C TYR A 110 -11.49 -12.21 1.61
N LEU A 111 -11.25 -11.00 2.13
CA LEU A 111 -12.24 -10.19 2.85
C LEU A 111 -12.94 -9.17 1.95
N ARG A 112 -12.53 -9.01 0.69
CA ARG A 112 -13.19 -8.11 -0.27
C ARG A 112 -14.62 -8.59 -0.54
N PRO A 113 -15.64 -7.74 -0.37
CA PRO A 113 -17.02 -8.09 -0.75
C PRO A 113 -17.14 -8.26 -2.27
N ILE A 114 -17.80 -9.32 -2.72
CA ILE A 114 -18.03 -9.67 -4.13
C ILE A 114 -19.52 -9.59 -4.47
N SER A 115 -20.39 -9.89 -3.50
CA SER A 115 -21.85 -9.86 -3.67
C SER A 115 -22.54 -9.06 -2.56
N PRO A 116 -23.76 -8.54 -2.80
CA PRO A 116 -24.53 -7.86 -1.75
C PRO A 116 -24.74 -8.71 -0.49
N SER A 117 -24.79 -10.04 -0.63
CA SER A 117 -24.95 -10.96 0.49
C SER A 117 -23.74 -11.01 1.43
N ASP A 118 -22.57 -10.51 1.01
CA ASP A 118 -21.37 -10.52 1.83
C ASP A 118 -21.47 -9.62 3.06
N ILE A 119 -22.46 -8.72 3.13
CA ILE A 119 -22.71 -7.92 4.36
C ILE A 119 -23.10 -8.78 5.56
N PHE A 120 -23.54 -10.03 5.33
CA PHE A 120 -23.97 -10.95 6.39
C PHE A 120 -22.87 -11.94 6.82
N ARG A 121 -21.71 -11.94 6.17
CA ARG A 121 -20.61 -12.86 6.50
C ARG A 121 -19.75 -12.31 7.65
N SER A 122 -19.13 -13.19 8.41
CA SER A 122 -18.15 -12.80 9.44
C SER A 122 -16.81 -12.44 8.79
N ASN A 123 -16.32 -11.22 9.04
CA ASN A 123 -15.03 -10.74 8.53
C ASN A 123 -13.89 -11.17 9.46
N ILE A 124 -13.53 -12.45 9.43
CA ILE A 124 -12.46 -13.01 10.27
C ILE A 124 -11.12 -12.95 9.52
N LYS A 125 -10.13 -12.25 10.06
CA LYS A 125 -8.76 -12.28 9.52
C LYS A 125 -8.13 -13.65 9.78
N LYS A 126 -7.34 -14.17 8.84
CA LYS A 126 -6.55 -15.39 9.09
C LYS A 126 -5.56 -15.09 10.21
N SER A 127 -5.24 -16.10 11.02
CA SER A 127 -4.30 -15.96 12.14
C SER A 127 -2.90 -15.50 11.70
N GLU A 128 -2.52 -15.81 10.46
CA GLU A 128 -1.26 -15.41 9.83
C GLU A 128 -1.21 -13.93 9.43
N ASP A 129 -2.38 -13.28 9.26
CA ASP A 129 -2.52 -11.86 8.89
C ASP A 129 -2.69 -10.93 10.12
N ALA A 130 -2.58 -11.49 11.33
CA ALA A 130 -2.60 -10.70 12.55
C ALA A 130 -1.28 -9.92 12.67
N GLU A 131 -1.36 -8.59 12.80
CA GLU A 131 -0.18 -7.77 13.09
C GLU A 131 0.53 -8.34 14.31
N GLU A 132 1.84 -8.59 14.20
CA GLU A 132 2.68 -8.83 15.37
C GLU A 132 2.46 -7.64 16.30
N GLN A 133 1.75 -7.85 17.42
CA GLN A 133 1.58 -6.77 18.38
C GLN A 133 2.97 -6.33 18.79
N PRO A 134 3.30 -5.02 18.69
CA PRO A 134 4.59 -4.55 19.16
C PRO A 134 4.68 -5.00 20.62
N GLN A 135 5.69 -5.83 20.94
CA GLN A 135 5.95 -6.23 22.32
C GLN A 135 5.89 -4.96 23.16
N ARG A 136 4.94 -4.90 24.10
CA ARG A 136 4.79 -3.74 24.99
C ARG A 136 6.12 -3.56 25.69
N ARG A 137 6.93 -2.62 25.21
CA ARG A 137 8.32 -2.43 25.65
C ARG A 137 8.42 -1.98 27.12
N PHE A 138 7.29 -1.70 27.75
CA PHE A 138 7.13 -1.37 29.16
C PHE A 138 5.80 -1.90 29.68
N GLU A 139 5.70 -3.19 29.97
CA GLU A 139 4.92 -3.58 31.15
C GLU A 139 5.82 -3.28 32.35
N ARG A 140 5.51 -2.23 33.10
CA ARG A 140 6.12 -2.04 34.42
C ARG A 140 5.58 -3.17 35.28
N GLU A 141 6.39 -4.19 35.50
CA GLU A 141 6.32 -4.95 36.74
C GLU A 141 6.49 -3.93 37.88
N ASP A 142 5.71 -4.08 38.95
CA ASP A 142 5.64 -3.24 40.14
C ASP A 142 4.59 -2.10 40.08
N ILE A 143 3.44 -2.33 40.71
CA ILE A 143 3.20 -2.00 42.13
C ILE A 143 1.98 -2.83 42.59
N THR A 144 2.21 -3.95 43.27
CA THR A 144 1.25 -4.47 44.25
C THR A 144 1.59 -3.83 45.60
N LEU A 145 0.69 -2.99 46.09
CA LEU A 145 0.69 -2.50 47.49
C LEU A 145 0.36 -3.63 48.46
#